data_AF-A0A0M2GFT9-F1
#
_entry.id   AF-A0A0M2GFT9-F1
#
_cell.length_a   1.000
_cell.length_b   1.000
_cell.length_c   1.000
_cell.angle_alpha   90.00
_cell.angle_beta   90.00
_cell.angle_gamma   90.00
#
_symmetry.space_group_name_H-M   'P 1'
#
loop_
_entity.id
_entity.type
_entity.pdbx_description
1 polymer ?
#
loop_
_entity_poly.entity_id
_entity_poly.type
_entity_poly.pdbx_seq_one_letter_code
_entity_poly.pdbx_strand_id
1 'polypeptide(L)' 'LPASTVHRILNRHGLNRLAHLDRPTGQVIRRYERNQPGELVHVDVKKLGRIPDGGGHKVLGRQAGRAT' A
#
# COMPACT_ATOMS: atom_id res chain seq x y z
N LEU A 1 15.49 17.17 -3.07
CA LEU A 1 16.74 16.48 -2.68
C LEU A 1 17.23 15.65 -3.88
N PRO A 2 18.52 15.65 -4.21
CA PRO A 2 19.07 14.79 -5.26
C PRO A 2 18.88 13.30 -4.92
N ALA A 3 18.67 12.44 -5.94
CA ALA A 3 18.53 10.99 -5.75
C ALA A 3 19.75 10.35 -5.05
N SER A 4 20.94 10.87 -5.31
CA SER A 4 22.19 10.47 -4.66
C SER A 4 22.21 10.76 -3.15
N THR A 5 21.54 11.82 -2.71
CA THR A 5 21.39 12.16 -1.28
C THR A 5 20.43 11.19 -0.59
N VAL A 6 19.30 10.86 -1.22
CA VAL A 6 18.33 9.89 -0.68
C VAL A 6 18.97 8.51 -0.52
N HIS A 7 19.70 8.04 -1.54
CA HIS A 7 20.38 6.73 -1.47
C HIS A 7 21.41 6.65 -0.33
N ARG A 8 22.18 7.72 -0.11
CA ARG A 8 23.19 7.79 0.96
C ARG A 8 22.55 7.71 2.35
N ILE A 9 21.40 8.35 2.55
CA ILE A 9 20.64 8.29 3.81
C ILE A 9 20.16 6.86 4.05
N LEU A 10 19.57 6.20 3.04
CA LEU A 10 19.10 4.82 3.17
C LEU A 10 20.22 3.86 3.55
N ASN A 11 21.37 3.94 2.87
CA ASN A 11 22.54 3.08 3.19
C ASN A 11 23.05 3.31 4.62
N ARG A 12 23.05 4.55 5.13
CA ARG A 12 23.44 4.84 6.53
C ARG A 12 22.57 4.11 7.54
N HIS A 13 21.30 3.90 7.22
CA HIS A 13 20.34 3.19 8.06
C HIS A 13 20.22 1.70 7.74
N GLY A 14 21.11 1.13 6.90
CA GLY A 14 21.07 -0.28 6.52
C GLY A 14 19.87 -0.65 5.62
N LEU A 15 19.24 0.33 4.99
CA LEU A 15 18.06 0.14 4.14
C LEU A 15 18.45 0.02 2.67
N ASN A 16 17.76 -0.85 1.94
CA ASN A 16 17.90 -1.00 0.49
C ASN A 16 17.28 0.19 -0.28
N ARG A 17 17.44 0.21 -1.60
CA ARG A 17 16.70 1.14 -2.47
C ARG A 17 15.21 1.06 -2.15
N LEU A 18 14.51 2.19 -2.09
CA LEU A 18 13.06 2.22 -1.81
C LEU A 18 12.24 1.32 -2.75
N ALA A 19 12.68 1.13 -3.99
CA ALA A 19 12.04 0.22 -4.94
C ALA A 19 12.11 -1.26 -4.54
N HIS A 20 13.01 -1.62 -3.62
CA HIS A 20 13.20 -2.98 -3.10
C HIS A 20 12.57 -3.18 -1.72
N LEU A 21 11.91 -2.15 -1.18
CA LEU A 21 11.27 -2.19 0.14
C LEU A 21 9.76 -2.13 -0.02
N ASP A 22 9.05 -2.90 0.80
CA ASP A 22 7.63 -2.72 1.04
C ASP A 22 7.43 -1.38 1.77
N ARG A 23 6.71 -0.44 1.15
CA ARG A 23 6.60 0.95 1.65
C ARG A 23 5.95 1.05 3.03
N PRO A 24 4.88 0.30 3.36
CA PRO A 24 4.29 0.32 4.68
C PRO A 24 5.19 -0.25 5.78
N THR A 25 5.90 -1.35 5.52
CA THR A 25 6.66 -2.05 6.56
C THR A 25 8.16 -1.74 6.58
N GLY A 26 8.71 -1.16 5.51
CA GLY A 26 10.14 -0.95 5.33
C GLY A 26 10.94 -2.24 5.14
N GLN A 27 10.28 -3.40 5.05
CA GLN A 27 10.94 -4.69 4.89
C GLN A 27 11.36 -4.90 3.44
N VAL A 28 12.43 -5.67 3.23
CA VAL A 28 12.88 -6.04 1.89
C VAL A 28 11.81 -6.90 1.21
N ILE A 29 11.41 -6.51 0.00
CA ILE A 29 10.52 -7.30 -0.85
C ILE A 29 11.25 -8.59 -1.20
N ARG A 30 10.84 -9.70 -0.57
CA ARG A 30 11.29 -11.04 -0.95
C ARG A 30 10.38 -11.54 -2.07
N ARG A 31 10.97 -12.11 -3.12
CA ARG A 31 10.19 -12.76 -4.16
C ARG A 31 9.56 -14.01 -3.56
N TYR A 32 8.24 -14.04 -3.50
CA TYR A 32 7.49 -15.22 -3.10
C TYR A 32 7.30 -16.11 -4.33
N GLU A 33 7.93 -17.28 -4.31
CA GLU A 33 7.76 -18.30 -5.33
C GLU A 33 7.22 -19.56 -4.65
N ARG A 34 6.26 -20.22 -5.31
CA ARG A 34 5.63 -21.46 -4.82
C ARG A 34 5.45 -22.43 -5.98
N ASN A 35 5.47 -23.72 -5.65
CA ASN A 35 5.59 -24.78 -6.63
C ASN A 35 4.23 -25.24 -7.18
N GLN A 36 3.16 -25.02 -6.42
CA GLN A 36 1.82 -25.52 -6.74
C GLN A 36 0.80 -24.38 -6.86
N PRO A 37 -0.20 -24.52 -7.75
CA PRO A 37 -1.33 -23.60 -7.80
C PRO A 37 -2.05 -23.53 -6.45
N GLY A 38 -2.44 -22.31 -6.04
CA GLY A 38 -3.19 -22.06 -4.80
C GLY A 38 -2.34 -21.79 -3.56
N GLU A 39 -1.02 -21.94 -3.61
CA GLU A 39 -0.13 -21.69 -2.47
C GLU A 39 0.15 -20.19 -2.20
N LEU A 40 -0.14 -19.31 -3.18
CA LEU A 40 0.01 -17.87 -3.06
C LEU A 40 -1.32 -17.17 -3.31
N VAL A 41 -1.69 -16.26 -2.40
CA VAL A 41 -2.81 -15.34 -2.58
C VAL A 41 -2.26 -13.95 -2.79
N HIS A 42 -2.58 -13.34 -3.93
CA HIS A 42 -2.31 -11.93 -4.16
C HIS A 42 -3.44 -11.09 -3.57
N VAL A 43 -3.11 -10.23 -2.61
CA VAL A 43 -4.07 -9.30 -2.00
C VAL A 43 -3.66 -7.88 -2.37
N ASP A 44 -4.42 -7.26 -3.27
CA ASP A 44 -4.32 -5.81 -3.50
C ASP A 44 -5.24 -5.10 -2.50
N VAL A 45 -4.65 -4.33 -1.59
CA VAL A 45 -5.41 -3.56 -0.61
C VAL A 45 -5.45 -2.11 -1.06
N LYS A 46 -6.65 -1.64 -1.37
CA LYS A 46 -6.90 -0.24 -1.69
C LYS A 46 -7.70 0.44 -0.60
N LYS A 47 -7.21 1.57 -0.11
CA LYS A 47 -7.98 2.44 0.79
C LYS A 47 -9.01 3.23 -0.04
N LEU A 48 -10.28 2.91 0.14
CA LEU A 48 -11.41 3.64 -0.45
C LEU A 48 -11.98 4.65 0.57
N GLY A 49 -12.79 5.59 0.08
CA GLY A 49 -13.55 6.50 0.96
C GLY A 49 -14.54 5.73 1.83
N ARG A 50 -14.82 6.26 3.03
CA ARG A 50 -15.76 5.65 3.97
C ARG A 50 -17.18 5.72 3.40
N ILE A 51 -17.93 4.63 3.54
CA ILE A 51 -19.38 4.59 3.26
C ILE A 51 -20.09 4.93 4.58
N PRO A 52 -20.96 5.95 4.61
CA PRO A 52 -21.75 6.27 5.80
C PRO A 52 -22.70 5.14 6.20
N ASP A 53 -23.09 5.12 7.47
CA ASP A 53 -24.12 4.21 7.96
C ASP A 53 -25.43 4.42 7.20
N GLY A 54 -26.10 3.34 6.82
CA GLY A 54 -27.28 3.39 5.96
C GLY A 54 -26.98 3.48 4.45
N GLY A 55 -25.72 3.65 4.04
CA GLY A 55 -25.28 3.47 2.65
C GLY A 55 -24.61 4.68 2.01
N GLY A 56 -24.07 4.47 0.81
CA GLY A 56 -23.38 5.52 0.05
C GLY A 56 -24.34 6.48 -0.66
N HIS A 57 -23.78 7.33 -1.52
CA HIS A 57 -24.56 8.34 -2.27
C HIS A 57 -25.73 7.79 -3.09
N LYS A 58 -25.74 6.50 -3.42
CA LYS A 58 -26.87 5.83 -4.08
C LYS A 58 -28.12 5.77 -3.20
N VAL A 59 -27.94 5.70 -1.88
CA VAL A 59 -29.03 5.62 -0.89
C VAL A 59 -29.28 6.99 -0.25
N LEU A 60 -28.22 7.70 0.16
CA LEU A 60 -28.32 8.94 0.93
C LEU A 60 -28.21 10.23 0.08
N GLY A 61 -28.02 10.11 -1.24
CA GLY A 61 -27.68 11.25 -2.10
C GLY A 61 -26.22 11.72 -1.92
N ARG A 62 -25.74 12.58 -2.83
CA ARG A 62 -24.30 12.93 -2.90
C ARG A 62 -23.76 13.69 -1.69
N GLN A 63 -24.60 14.49 -1.04
CA GLN A 63 -24.17 15.34 0.07
C GLN A 63 -24.01 14.53 1.36
N ALA A 64 -25.03 13.75 1.75
CA ALA A 64 -24.98 12.89 2.94
C ALA A 64 -24.20 11.58 2.71
N GLY A 65 -24.12 11.10 1.46
CA GLY A 65 -23.34 9.91 1.10
C GLY A 65 -21.82 10.11 1.04
N ARG A 66 -21.34 11.35 1.23
CA ARG A 66 -19.93 11.64 1.48
C ARG A 66 -19.69 11.51 2.98
N ALA A 67 -18.99 10.45 3.39
CA ALA A 67 -18.44 10.42 4.74
C ALA A 67 -17.43 11.57 4.89
N THR A 68 -17.58 12.37 5.94
CA THR A 68 -16.62 13.39 6.38
C THR A 68 -15.27 12.79 6.73
#